data_AF-A0A6F8XR13-F1
#
_entry.id   AF-A0A6F8XR13-F1
#
_cell.length_a   1.000
_cell.length_b   1.000
_cell.length_c   1.000
_cell.angle_alpha   90.00
_cell.angle_beta   90.00
_cell.angle_gamma   90.00
#
_symmetry.space_group_name_H-M   'P 1'
#
loop_
_entity.id
_entity.type
_entity.pdbx_description
1 polymer ?
#
loop_
_entity_poly.entity_id
_entity_poly.type
_entity_poly.pdbx_seq_one_letter_code
_entity_poly.pdbx_strand_id
1 'polypeptide(L)'
;MVNPTEPGPASTAATHLLTSALLEIRMMASSREVFIAGEQPDPESAFDTDAVARIHMLADTCHRLAGALATPDPAAREVALAESLSWQWSVALPEARRWMANRLAQLGPEYVPDQPEK
;
A
#
# COMPACT_ATOMS: atom_id res chain seq x y z
N MET A 1 24.23 -7.74 17.36
CA MET A 1 23.27 -8.85 17.37
C MET A 1 21.89 -8.25 17.14
N VAL A 2 21.24 -8.55 16.02
CA VAL A 2 19.87 -8.11 15.77
C VAL A 2 18.95 -8.93 16.66
N ASN A 3 18.04 -8.29 17.38
CA ASN A 3 17.09 -8.98 18.24
C ASN A 3 16.09 -9.74 17.35
N PRO A 4 15.99 -11.08 17.42
CA PRO A 4 15.10 -11.86 16.55
C PRO A 4 13.62 -11.57 16.75
N THR A 5 13.25 -10.75 17.74
CA THR A 5 11.87 -10.33 18.00
C THR A 5 11.48 -9.06 17.27
N GLU A 6 12.43 -8.25 16.78
CA GLU A 6 12.10 -7.01 16.08
C GLU A 6 11.78 -7.29 14.60
N PRO A 7 10.66 -6.76 14.08
CA PRO A 7 10.33 -6.92 12.67
C PRO A 7 11.40 -6.26 11.80
N GLY A 8 11.78 -6.93 10.72
CA GLY A 8 12.67 -6.35 9.72
C GLY A 8 12.04 -5.15 8.99
N PRO A 9 12.83 -4.42 8.19
CA PRO A 9 12.36 -3.25 7.45
C PRO A 9 11.21 -3.54 6.49
N ALA A 10 11.23 -4.65 5.74
CA ALA A 10 10.16 -5.05 4.84
C ALA A 10 8.89 -5.43 5.61
N SER A 11 9.04 -6.15 6.73
CA SER A 11 7.93 -6.42 7.67
C SER A 11 7.29 -5.14 8.20
N THR A 12 8.11 -4.17 8.58
CA THR A 12 7.65 -2.85 9.08
C THR A 12 6.92 -2.07 7.99
N ALA A 13 7.52 -1.96 6.80
CA ALA A 13 6.93 -1.30 5.63
C ALA A 13 5.58 -1.92 5.24
N ALA A 14 5.54 -3.25 5.10
CA ALA A 14 4.33 -3.96 4.69
C ALA A 14 3.21 -3.80 5.71
N THR A 15 3.52 -3.91 7.02
CA THR A 15 2.54 -3.72 8.09
C THR A 15 1.97 -2.30 8.08
N HIS A 16 2.81 -1.30 7.87
CA HIS A 16 2.39 0.10 7.79
C HIS A 16 1.49 0.36 6.58
N LEU A 17 1.85 -0.17 5.40
CA LEU A 17 1.04 -0.04 4.19
C LEU A 17 -0.32 -0.73 4.34
N LEU A 18 -0.35 -1.97 4.86
CA LEU A 18 -1.58 -2.71 5.11
C LEU A 18 -2.51 -1.99 6.08
N THR A 19 -1.97 -1.53 7.21
CA THR A 19 -2.74 -0.79 8.21
C THR A 19 -3.31 0.48 7.61
N SER A 20 -2.50 1.23 6.87
CA SER A 20 -2.92 2.46 6.20
C SER A 20 -4.02 2.21 5.16
N ALA A 21 -3.85 1.19 4.31
CA ALA A 21 -4.82 0.82 3.29
C ALA A 21 -6.16 0.41 3.91
N LEU A 22 -6.14 -0.45 4.93
CA LEU A 22 -7.36 -0.90 5.61
C LEU A 22 -8.12 0.24 6.28
N LEU A 23 -7.42 1.16 6.94
CA LEU A 23 -8.02 2.34 7.55
C LEU A 23 -8.64 3.27 6.49
N GLU A 24 -7.94 3.48 5.37
CA GLU A 24 -8.42 4.35 4.30
C GLU A 24 -9.64 3.74 3.58
N ILE A 25 -9.62 2.43 3.28
CA ILE A 25 -10.79 1.69 2.78
C ILE A 25 -11.97 1.86 3.75
N ARG A 26 -11.74 1.67 5.05
CA ARG A 26 -12.80 1.81 6.06
C ARG A 26 -13.38 3.22 6.09
N MET A 27 -12.53 4.24 6.03
CA MET A 27 -12.97 5.64 6.02
C MET A 27 -13.81 5.95 4.78
N MET A 28 -13.37 5.51 3.59
CA MET A 28 -14.14 5.67 2.35
C MET A 28 -15.48 4.92 2.42
N ALA A 29 -15.47 3.65 2.83
CA ALA A 29 -16.69 2.85 2.94
C ALA A 29 -17.69 3.38 3.99
N SER A 30 -17.21 4.12 5.00
CA SER A 30 -18.05 4.72 6.03
C SER A 30 -18.64 6.08 5.59
N SER A 31 -18.05 6.74 4.59
CA SER A 31 -18.61 7.96 4.02
C SER A 31 -19.72 7.60 3.03
N ARG A 32 -20.96 8.01 3.35
CA ARG A 32 -22.13 7.78 2.47
C ARG A 32 -21.96 8.41 1.08
N GLU A 33 -21.09 9.40 0.94
CA GLU A 33 -20.85 10.12 -0.31
C GLU A 33 -20.18 9.27 -1.39
N VAL A 34 -19.42 8.24 -1.00
CA VAL A 34 -18.72 7.33 -1.93
C VAL A 34 -19.67 6.57 -2.86
N PHE A 35 -20.94 6.41 -2.47
CA PHE A 35 -21.95 5.66 -3.22
C PHE A 35 -23.09 6.53 -3.78
N ILE A 36 -23.05 7.85 -3.58
CA ILE A 36 -24.10 8.79 -4.00
C ILE A 36 -23.71 9.60 -5.25
N ALA A 37 -22.58 9.29 -5.90
CA ALA A 37 -22.12 9.97 -7.12
C ALA A 37 -23.03 9.68 -8.35
N GLY A 38 -24.18 10.35 -8.41
CA GLY A 38 -25.04 10.49 -9.58
C GLY A 38 -24.70 11.69 -10.46
N GLU A 39 -23.68 12.47 -10.10
CA GLU A 39 -23.15 13.57 -10.91
C GLU A 39 -21.82 13.13 -11.50
N GLN A 40 -21.72 13.16 -12.83
CA GLN A 40 -20.50 12.76 -13.53
C GLN A 40 -19.34 13.67 -13.11
N PRO A 41 -18.25 13.13 -12.52
CA PRO A 41 -17.07 13.93 -12.25
C PRO A 41 -16.40 14.33 -13.56
N ASP A 42 -15.84 15.53 -13.54
CA ASP A 42 -14.96 16.08 -14.58
C ASP A 42 -13.90 15.04 -15.00
N PRO A 43 -13.81 14.67 -16.30
CA PRO A 43 -12.92 13.60 -16.77
C PRO A 43 -11.43 13.84 -16.47
N GLU A 44 -11.01 15.08 -16.23
CA GLU A 44 -9.62 15.39 -15.87
C GLU A 44 -9.32 15.29 -14.36
N SER A 45 -10.36 15.22 -13.50
CA SER A 45 -10.25 15.13 -12.02
C SER A 45 -10.79 13.80 -11.44
N ALA A 46 -11.28 12.92 -12.31
CA ALA A 46 -12.07 11.74 -11.98
C ALA A 46 -11.39 10.70 -11.06
N PHE A 47 -10.05 10.64 -10.97
CA PHE A 47 -9.37 9.58 -10.22
C PHE A 47 -9.18 9.86 -8.72
N ASP A 48 -9.08 11.11 -8.29
CA ASP A 48 -9.12 11.44 -6.84
C ASP A 48 -10.56 11.43 -6.29
N THR A 49 -11.56 11.35 -7.19
CA THR A 49 -12.99 11.34 -6.87
C THR A 49 -13.64 9.95 -7.01
N ASP A 50 -13.05 9.01 -7.75
CA ASP A 50 -13.54 7.62 -7.80
C ASP A 50 -13.02 6.79 -6.61
N ALA A 51 -13.78 6.87 -5.53
CA ALA A 51 -13.52 6.10 -4.32
C ALA A 51 -13.59 4.57 -4.54
N VAL A 52 -14.31 4.07 -5.54
CA VAL A 52 -14.35 2.63 -5.85
C VAL A 52 -13.02 2.20 -6.48
N ALA A 53 -12.52 2.94 -7.46
CA ALA A 53 -11.20 2.69 -8.04
C ALA A 53 -10.09 2.75 -6.97
N ARG A 54 -10.16 3.72 -6.06
CA ARG A 54 -9.22 3.85 -4.94
C ARG A 54 -9.30 2.67 -3.97
N ILE A 55 -10.50 2.20 -3.62
CA ILE A 55 -10.69 1.01 -2.78
C ILE A 55 -10.07 -0.22 -3.46
N HIS A 56 -10.28 -0.43 -4.75
CA HIS A 56 -9.68 -1.55 -5.48
C HIS A 56 -8.14 -1.50 -5.46
N MET A 57 -7.56 -0.33 -5.73
CA MET A 57 -6.11 -0.13 -5.66
C MET A 57 -5.53 -0.48 -4.28
N LEU A 58 -6.20 -0.04 -3.21
CA LEU A 58 -5.78 -0.33 -1.84
C LEU A 58 -5.95 -1.81 -1.49
N ALA A 59 -7.05 -2.43 -1.93
CA ALA A 59 -7.32 -3.85 -1.72
C ALA A 59 -6.27 -4.74 -2.42
N ASP A 60 -5.87 -4.39 -3.64
CA ASP A 60 -4.81 -5.09 -4.36
C ASP A 60 -3.48 -5.04 -3.61
N THR A 61 -3.13 -3.87 -3.06
CA THR A 61 -1.95 -3.73 -2.20
C THR A 61 -2.04 -4.65 -0.98
N CYS A 62 -3.22 -4.74 -0.35
CA CYS A 62 -3.42 -5.62 0.80
C CYS A 62 -3.27 -7.10 0.46
N HIS A 63 -3.92 -7.57 -0.60
CA HIS A 63 -3.91 -8.98 -0.98
C HIS A 63 -2.51 -9.50 -1.31
N ARG A 64 -1.67 -8.65 -1.92
CA ARG A 64 -0.29 -9.01 -2.28
C ARG A 64 0.61 -9.18 -1.06
N LEU A 65 0.43 -8.35 -0.03
CA LEU A 65 1.30 -8.37 1.15
C LEU A 65 0.86 -9.37 2.22
N ALA A 66 -0.44 -9.67 2.30
CA ALA A 66 -0.98 -10.57 3.32
C ALA A 66 -0.39 -12.00 3.23
N GLY A 67 -0.21 -12.52 2.00
CA GLY A 67 0.38 -13.84 1.79
C GLY A 67 1.83 -13.92 2.26
N ALA A 68 2.65 -12.90 1.94
CA ALA A 68 4.04 -12.84 2.37
C ALA A 68 4.17 -12.70 3.90
N LEU A 69 3.31 -11.90 4.54
CA LEU A 69 3.27 -11.76 6.01
C LEU A 69 2.91 -13.07 6.73
N ALA A 70 2.08 -13.91 6.13
CA ALA A 70 1.68 -15.20 6.70
C ALA A 70 2.82 -16.24 6.70
N THR A 71 3.98 -15.95 6.11
CA THR A 71 5.15 -16.83 6.12
C THR A 71 5.60 -17.11 7.56
N PRO A 72 5.65 -18.38 8.03
CA PRO A 72 5.92 -18.68 9.44
C PRO A 72 7.31 -18.30 9.92
N ASP A 73 8.32 -18.57 9.10
CA ASP A 73 9.72 -18.29 9.43
C ASP A 73 10.03 -16.79 9.27
N PRO A 74 10.58 -16.10 10.30
CA PRO A 74 10.83 -14.66 10.24
C PRO A 74 11.80 -14.24 9.12
N ALA A 75 12.84 -15.03 8.85
CA ALA A 75 13.83 -14.68 7.82
C ALA A 75 13.23 -14.85 6.42
N ALA A 76 12.54 -15.97 6.17
CA ALA A 76 11.84 -16.20 4.92
C ALA A 76 10.70 -15.18 4.69
N ARG A 77 10.00 -14.78 5.75
CA ARG A 77 8.98 -13.73 5.70
C ARG A 77 9.55 -12.41 5.20
N GLU A 78 10.69 -12.02 5.74
CA GLU A 78 11.34 -10.76 5.37
C GLU A 78 11.73 -10.74 3.89
N VAL A 79 12.30 -11.84 3.38
CA VAL A 79 12.62 -12.01 1.96
C VAL A 79 11.36 -11.95 1.10
N ALA A 80 10.32 -12.72 1.44
CA ALA A 80 9.07 -12.76 0.69
C ALA A 80 8.38 -11.38 0.66
N LEU A 81 8.46 -10.61 1.74
CA LEU A 81 7.92 -9.26 1.80
C LEU A 81 8.71 -8.27 0.96
N ALA A 82 10.04 -8.33 1.01
CA ALA A 82 10.90 -7.49 0.17
C ALA A 82 10.61 -7.73 -1.32
N GLU A 83 10.49 -9.00 -1.72
CA GLU A 83 10.12 -9.39 -3.09
C GLU A 83 8.72 -8.89 -3.46
N SER A 84 7.74 -9.05 -2.57
CA SER A 84 6.37 -8.60 -2.80
C SER A 84 6.26 -7.07 -2.93
N LEU A 85 6.99 -6.33 -2.08
CA LEU A 85 7.04 -4.87 -2.13
C LEU A 85 7.71 -4.37 -3.43
N SER A 86 8.83 -4.97 -3.80
CA SER A 86 9.54 -4.66 -5.05
C SER A 86 8.67 -4.93 -6.28
N TRP A 87 8.05 -6.10 -6.33
CA TRP A 87 7.12 -6.45 -7.39
C TRP A 87 5.95 -5.48 -7.45
N GLN A 88 5.29 -5.21 -6.32
CA GLN A 88 4.15 -4.29 -6.24
C GLN A 88 4.55 -2.91 -6.76
N TRP A 89 5.72 -2.40 -6.35
CA TRP A 89 6.23 -1.13 -6.84
C TRP A 89 6.40 -1.11 -8.37
N SER A 90 6.93 -2.19 -8.96
CA SER A 90 7.18 -2.28 -10.40
C SER A 90 5.90 -2.30 -11.25
N VAL A 91 4.82 -2.90 -10.74
CA VAL A 91 3.56 -3.05 -11.50
C VAL A 91 2.50 -2.01 -11.13
N ALA A 92 2.69 -1.30 -10.01
CA ALA A 92 1.74 -0.33 -9.51
C ALA A 92 1.61 0.88 -10.45
N LEU A 93 0.35 1.30 -10.62
CA LEU A 93 0.02 2.56 -11.28
C LEU A 93 0.74 3.74 -10.59
N PRO A 94 1.03 4.84 -11.31
CA PRO A 94 1.71 6.01 -10.75
C PRO A 94 1.08 6.53 -9.45
N GLU A 95 -0.24 6.49 -9.33
CA GLU A 95 -1.03 6.93 -8.18
C GLU A 95 -0.81 6.01 -6.98
N ALA A 96 -0.84 4.70 -7.21
CA ALA A 96 -0.55 3.69 -6.19
C ALA A 96 0.88 3.81 -5.67
N ARG A 97 1.87 4.00 -6.56
CA ARG A 97 3.26 4.27 -6.18
C ARG A 97 3.39 5.54 -5.34
N ARG A 98 2.73 6.63 -5.75
CA ARG A 98 2.72 7.89 -5.00
C ARG A 98 2.11 7.73 -3.61
N TRP A 99 0.99 7.02 -3.53
CA TRP A 99 0.36 6.69 -2.25
C TRP A 99 1.30 5.87 -1.36
N MET A 100 1.92 4.81 -1.89
CA MET A 100 2.87 3.97 -1.16
C MET A 100 4.07 4.79 -0.67
N ALA A 101 4.69 5.60 -1.54
CA ALA A 101 5.79 6.50 -1.14
C ALA A 101 5.39 7.44 -0.01
N ASN A 102 4.22 8.08 -0.12
CA ASN A 102 3.75 9.01 0.90
C ASN A 102 3.51 8.35 2.27
N ARG A 103 3.13 7.06 2.30
CA ARG A 103 2.99 6.29 3.54
C ARG A 103 4.36 5.87 4.07
N LEU A 104 5.21 5.30 3.22
CA LEU A 104 6.55 4.83 3.62
C LEU A 104 7.45 5.98 4.10
N ALA A 105 7.33 7.18 3.53
CA ALA A 105 8.05 8.36 3.99
C ALA A 105 7.75 8.75 5.44
N GLN A 106 6.61 8.30 6.02
CA GLN A 106 6.28 8.52 7.43
C GLN A 106 7.10 7.63 8.38
N LEU A 107 7.64 6.52 7.86
CA LEU A 107 8.55 5.63 8.61
C LEU A 107 10.00 6.12 8.54
N GLY A 108 10.37 6.77 7.44
CA GLY A 108 11.72 7.29 7.20
C GLY A 108 12.10 7.22 5.71
N PRO A 109 13.11 7.99 5.27
CA PRO A 109 13.57 7.97 3.88
C PRO A 109 14.09 6.60 3.43
N GLU A 110 14.63 5.80 4.34
CA GLU A 110 15.17 4.45 4.07
C GLU A 110 14.10 3.42 3.66
N TYR A 111 12.82 3.74 3.88
CA TYR A 111 11.69 2.89 3.51
C TYR A 111 11.12 3.22 2.13
N VAL A 112 11.54 4.33 1.51
CA VAL A 112 11.05 4.75 0.19
C VAL A 112 11.93 4.11 -0.88
N PRO A 113 11.39 3.27 -1.78
CA PRO A 113 12.19 2.70 -2.86
C PRO A 113 12.79 3.81 -3.73
N ASP A 114 14.03 3.63 -4.16
CA ASP A 114 14.65 4.51 -5.16
C ASP A 114 13.72 4.58 -6.37
N GLN A 115 13.30 5.80 -6.71
CA GLN A 115 12.44 6.02 -7.87
C GLN A 115 13.27 5.61 -9.09
N PRO A 116 12.80 4.67 -9.94
CA PRO A 116 13.47 4.46 -11.22
C PRO A 116 13.44 5.81 -11.96
N GLU A 117 14.62 6.34 -12.26
CA GLU A 117 14.76 7.50 -13.14
C GLU A 117 13.96 7.19 -14.42
N LYS A 118 13.03 8.08 -14.75
CA LYS A 118 12.15 7.94 -15.92
C LYS A 118 12.93 7.92 -17.23
#